data_AF-A0A830E454-F1
#
_entry.id   AF-A0A830E454-F1
#
_cell.length_a   1.000
_cell.length_b   1.000
_cell.length_c   1.000
_cell.angle_alpha   90.00
_cell.angle_beta   90.00
_cell.angle_gamma   90.00
#
_symmetry.space_group_name_H-M   'P 1'
#
loop_
_entity.id
_entity.type
_entity.pdbx_description
1 polymer ?
#
loop_
_entity_poly.entity_id
_entity_poly.type
_entity_poly.pdbx_seq_one_letter_code
_entity_poly.pdbx_strand_id
1 'polypeptide(L)'
;MQVFRPYIDHGKSAGFLDDLRLGKQRVETKQVILAILRKLNVLKDGKTGWLNHPVVVMYFNNGRPYLDDLIRYFYSVIDEWERRGFVNNISIGDIEPLLNNVEHEDGTPVTEVIAREYRRVLLLKDPCYYINKLSTDELLELLNTEPVYFRGINTWIRDVYDTYIEFMNTLRNGRIPCESIFPRR
;
A
#
# COMPACT_ATOMS: atom_id res chain seq x y z
N MET A 1 1.42 6.33 -6.78
CA MET A 1 2.38 5.50 -6.03
C MET A 1 1.88 5.29 -4.62
N GLN A 2 1.45 4.07 -4.29
CA GLN A 2 1.18 3.64 -2.91
C GLN A 2 1.77 2.25 -2.71
N VAL A 3 2.05 1.88 -1.46
CA VAL A 3 2.47 0.53 -1.08
C VAL A 3 1.38 -0.02 -0.17
N PHE A 4 0.37 -0.66 -0.74
CA PHE A 4 -0.81 -1.15 -0.01
C PHE A 4 -0.42 -2.29 0.92
N ARG A 5 -0.37 -2.01 2.23
CA ARG A 5 -0.06 -2.99 3.26
C ARG A 5 -1.24 -3.13 4.23
N PRO A 6 -2.36 -3.76 3.81
CA PRO A 6 -3.53 -3.96 4.68
C PRO A 6 -3.23 -4.86 5.88
N TYR A 7 -2.07 -5.52 5.89
CA TYR A 7 -1.55 -6.32 6.98
C TYR A 7 -0.05 -6.05 7.16
N ILE A 8 0.45 -6.26 8.38
CA ILE A 8 1.89 -6.28 8.62
C ILE A 8 2.53 -7.41 7.83
N ASP A 9 1.90 -8.58 7.80
CA ASP A 9 2.32 -9.73 7.00
C ASP A 9 2.28 -9.43 5.49
N HIS A 10 3.38 -9.73 4.80
CA HIS A 10 3.57 -9.44 3.37
C HIS A 10 2.69 -10.30 2.47
N GLY A 11 2.61 -11.60 2.74
CA GLY A 11 1.84 -12.56 1.94
C GLY A 11 0.34 -12.30 2.09
N LYS A 12 -0.13 -12.06 3.32
CA LYS A 12 -1.51 -11.67 3.61
C LYS A 12 -1.86 -10.35 2.94
N SER A 13 -0.93 -9.37 2.94
CA SER A 13 -1.11 -8.11 2.21
C SER A 13 -1.28 -8.32 0.72
N ALA A 14 -0.38 -9.08 0.07
CA ALA A 14 -0.47 -9.35 -1.35
C ALA A 14 -1.75 -10.12 -1.71
N GLY A 15 -2.06 -11.19 -0.97
CA GLY A 15 -3.24 -12.03 -1.19
C GLY A 15 -4.58 -11.32 -1.00
N PHE A 16 -4.60 -10.24 -0.21
CA PHE A 16 -5.79 -9.43 0.02
C PHE A 16 -6.16 -8.56 -1.19
N LEU A 17 -5.18 -8.11 -1.99
CA LEU A 17 -5.42 -7.17 -3.08
C LEU A 17 -6.19 -7.80 -4.25
N ASP A 18 -7.01 -7.01 -4.94
CA ASP A 18 -7.51 -7.35 -6.29
C ASP A 18 -6.37 -7.33 -7.32
N ASP A 19 -6.59 -7.95 -8.48
CA ASP A 19 -5.56 -8.12 -9.51
C ASP A 19 -5.03 -6.79 -10.05
N LEU A 20 -5.89 -5.78 -10.19
CA LEU A 20 -5.49 -4.46 -10.67
C LEU A 20 -4.49 -3.82 -9.70
N ARG A 21 -4.80 -3.84 -8.40
CA ARG A 21 -3.96 -3.24 -7.36
C ARG A 21 -2.71 -4.08 -7.15
N LEU A 22 -2.82 -5.41 -7.08
CA LEU A 22 -1.67 -6.32 -6.99
C LEU A 22 -0.68 -6.11 -8.14
N GLY A 23 -1.18 -6.05 -9.38
CA GLY A 23 -0.34 -5.81 -10.55
C GLY A 23 0.43 -4.48 -10.47
N LYS A 24 -0.21 -3.42 -9.95
CA LYS A 24 0.45 -2.12 -9.70
C LYS A 24 1.51 -2.20 -8.61
N GLN A 25 1.30 -3.01 -7.57
CA GLN A 25 2.26 -3.11 -6.46
C GLN A 25 3.64 -3.61 -6.90
N ARG A 26 3.74 -4.45 -7.94
CA ARG A 26 5.02 -4.85 -8.54
C ARG A 26 5.84 -3.63 -8.99
N VAL A 27 5.19 -2.72 -9.70
CA VAL A 27 5.84 -1.52 -10.26
C VAL A 27 6.06 -0.46 -9.18
N GLU A 28 5.03 -0.16 -8.39
CA GLU A 28 5.08 0.91 -7.39
C GLU A 28 6.07 0.60 -6.26
N THR A 29 6.19 -0.66 -5.82
CA THR A 29 7.18 -1.05 -4.79
C THR A 29 8.60 -0.87 -5.29
N LYS A 30 8.92 -1.32 -6.52
CA LYS A 30 10.24 -1.06 -7.14
C LYS A 30 10.50 0.44 -7.29
N GLN A 31 9.51 1.23 -7.68
CA GLN A 31 9.66 2.69 -7.78
C GLN A 31 9.99 3.35 -6.43
N VAL A 32 9.38 2.90 -5.33
CA VAL A 32 9.71 3.37 -3.98
C VAL A 32 11.16 3.02 -3.62
N ILE A 33 11.58 1.78 -3.85
CA ILE A 33 12.98 1.35 -3.60
C ILE A 33 13.96 2.23 -4.39
N LEU A 34 13.72 2.43 -5.69
CA LEU A 34 14.56 3.29 -6.53
C LEU A 34 14.58 4.74 -6.04
N ALA A 35 13.45 5.28 -5.59
CA ALA A 35 13.39 6.63 -5.03
C ALA A 35 14.18 6.76 -3.72
N ILE A 36 14.15 5.74 -2.86
CA ILE A 36 14.97 5.68 -1.64
C ILE A 36 16.46 5.64 -2.00
N LEU A 37 16.88 4.78 -2.93
CA LEU A 37 18.28 4.68 -3.37
C LEU A 37 18.80 6.00 -3.97
N ARG A 38 17.95 6.73 -4.70
CA ARG A 38 18.28 8.08 -5.19
C ARG A 38 18.38 9.08 -4.05
N LYS A 39 17.48 9.02 -3.07
CA LYS A 39 17.48 9.90 -1.91
C LYS A 39 18.72 9.71 -1.03
N LEU A 40 19.25 8.48 -0.98
CA LEU A 40 20.53 8.14 -0.36
C LEU A 40 21.75 8.52 -1.23
N ASN A 41 21.55 9.04 -2.44
CA ASN A 41 22.60 9.36 -3.40
C ASN A 41 23.45 8.14 -3.85
N VAL A 42 22.89 6.92 -3.72
CA VAL A 42 23.51 5.66 -4.15
C VAL A 42 23.18 5.36 -5.62
N LEU A 43 21.94 5.61 -6.03
CA LEU A 43 21.53 5.53 -7.42
C LEU A 43 21.61 6.91 -8.08
N LYS A 44 22.54 7.08 -9.05
CA LYS A 44 22.81 8.35 -9.74
C LYS A 44 22.42 8.28 -11.22
N ASP A 45 21.13 8.17 -11.49
CA ASP A 45 20.58 8.05 -12.85
C ASP A 45 19.99 9.36 -13.40
N GLY A 46 20.27 10.49 -12.73
CA GLY A 46 19.79 11.83 -13.11
C GLY A 46 18.30 12.08 -12.86
N LYS A 47 17.55 11.10 -12.33
CA LYS A 47 16.11 11.26 -12.06
C LYS A 47 15.89 11.81 -10.64
N THR A 48 14.93 12.72 -10.50
CA THR A 48 14.58 13.34 -9.20
C THR A 48 13.10 13.16 -8.81
N GLY A 49 12.36 12.38 -9.60
CA GLY A 49 10.95 12.12 -9.33
C GLY A 49 10.72 11.41 -8.01
N TRP A 50 9.66 11.80 -7.30
CA TRP A 50 9.09 11.11 -6.14
C TRP A 50 9.93 11.07 -4.86
N LEU A 51 11.09 11.76 -4.78
CA LEU A 51 11.98 11.74 -3.61
C LEU A 51 11.32 12.24 -2.30
N ASN A 52 10.31 13.10 -2.43
CA ASN A 52 9.53 13.65 -1.31
C ASN A 52 8.10 13.11 -1.27
N HIS A 53 7.81 12.06 -2.06
CA HIS A 53 6.52 11.41 -2.00
C HIS A 53 6.30 10.82 -0.60
N PRO A 54 5.10 10.95 0.01
CA PRO A 54 4.92 10.56 1.41
C PRO A 54 5.29 9.12 1.72
N VAL A 55 4.95 8.16 0.85
CA VAL A 55 5.35 6.76 1.03
C VAL A 55 6.87 6.57 0.97
N VAL A 56 7.58 7.33 0.13
CA VAL A 56 9.05 7.28 0.06
C VAL A 56 9.64 7.83 1.34
N VAL A 57 9.12 8.96 1.84
CA VAL A 57 9.58 9.55 3.11
C VAL A 57 9.34 8.61 4.29
N MET A 58 8.16 7.96 4.34
CA MET A 58 7.81 6.98 5.37
C MET A 58 8.81 5.82 5.41
N TYR A 59 9.10 5.21 4.26
CA TYR A 59 10.06 4.11 4.18
C TYR A 59 11.52 4.55 4.24
N PHE A 60 11.84 5.81 3.91
CA PHE A 60 13.19 6.36 4.03
C PHE A 60 13.62 6.54 5.49
N ASN A 61 12.66 6.69 6.40
CA ASN A 61 12.88 6.69 7.85
C ASN A 61 14.10 7.53 8.27
N ASN A 62 14.06 8.82 7.93
CA ASN A 62 15.08 9.81 8.28
C ASN A 62 16.53 9.40 7.92
N GLY A 63 16.71 8.65 6.83
CA GLY A 63 18.03 8.24 6.35
C GLY A 63 18.41 6.80 6.72
N ARG A 64 17.56 6.08 7.45
CA ARG A 64 17.73 4.66 7.81
C ARG A 64 16.57 3.85 7.25
N PRO A 65 16.54 3.60 5.94
CA PRO A 65 15.34 3.11 5.29
C PRO A 65 14.97 1.69 5.70
N TYR A 66 13.68 1.36 5.63
CA TYR A 66 13.18 -0.02 5.78
C TYR A 66 13.21 -0.76 4.43
N LEU A 67 14.40 -0.95 3.84
CA LEU A 67 14.54 -1.57 2.52
C LEU A 67 14.16 -3.05 2.52
N ASP A 68 14.55 -3.79 3.56
CA ASP A 68 14.24 -5.22 3.68
C ASP A 68 12.74 -5.50 3.72
N ASP A 69 11.96 -4.66 4.40
CA ASP A 69 10.50 -4.76 4.41
C ASP A 69 9.89 -4.56 3.00
N LEU A 70 10.43 -3.61 2.22
CA LEU A 70 9.99 -3.38 0.84
C LEU A 70 10.39 -4.53 -0.09
N ILE A 71 11.58 -5.09 0.08
CA ILE A 71 12.09 -6.20 -0.74
C ILE A 71 11.25 -7.46 -0.48
N ARG A 72 11.01 -7.80 0.78
CA ARG A 72 10.17 -8.95 1.16
C ARG A 72 8.73 -8.78 0.68
N TYR A 73 8.19 -7.56 0.80
CA TYR A 73 6.88 -7.26 0.25
C TYR A 73 6.86 -7.37 -1.29
N PHE A 74 7.88 -6.86 -1.98
CA PHE A 74 8.00 -6.98 -3.43
C PHE A 74 7.92 -8.44 -3.86
N TYR A 75 8.74 -9.33 -3.26
CA TYR A 75 8.70 -10.75 -3.60
C TYR A 75 7.35 -11.40 -3.26
N SER A 76 6.73 -11.06 -2.13
CA SER A 76 5.39 -11.57 -1.80
C SER A 76 4.32 -11.17 -2.82
N VAL A 77 4.44 -9.96 -3.39
CA VAL A 77 3.57 -9.49 -4.47
C VAL A 77 3.83 -10.25 -5.78
N ILE A 78 5.09 -10.55 -6.11
CA ILE A 78 5.45 -11.34 -7.28
C ILE A 78 4.92 -12.77 -7.14
N ASP A 79 5.17 -13.41 -5.99
CA ASP A 79 4.73 -14.77 -5.69
C ASP A 79 3.21 -14.87 -5.82
N GLU A 80 2.46 -13.93 -5.22
CA GLU A 80 1.00 -13.92 -5.33
C GLU A 80 0.53 -13.66 -6.77
N TRP A 81 1.21 -12.80 -7.52
CA TRP A 81 0.89 -12.51 -8.92
C TRP A 81 1.05 -13.75 -9.80
N GLU A 82 2.17 -14.47 -9.64
CA GLU A 82 2.45 -15.70 -10.38
C GLU A 82 1.55 -16.84 -9.93
N ARG A 83 1.24 -16.94 -8.62
CA ARG A 83 0.30 -17.91 -8.07
C ARG A 83 -1.11 -17.77 -8.65
N ARG A 84 -1.52 -16.54 -9.02
CA ARG A 84 -2.78 -16.26 -9.72
C ARG A 84 -2.75 -16.60 -11.22
N GLY A 85 -1.61 -17.08 -11.74
CA GLY A 85 -1.43 -17.48 -13.13
C GLY A 85 -1.01 -16.35 -14.07
N PHE A 86 -0.63 -15.19 -13.53
CA PHE A 86 -0.16 -14.07 -14.36
C PHE A 86 1.35 -14.15 -14.61
N VAL A 87 1.78 -13.69 -15.79
CA VAL A 87 3.21 -13.61 -16.13
C VAL A 87 3.85 -12.41 -15.45
N ASN A 88 5.01 -12.61 -14.82
CA ASN A 88 5.83 -11.54 -14.28
C ASN A 88 7.02 -11.20 -15.20
N ASN A 89 7.31 -9.90 -15.30
CA ASN A 89 8.45 -9.35 -16.03
C ASN A 89 9.14 -8.21 -15.26
N ILE A 90 8.80 -8.03 -13.99
CA ILE A 90 9.40 -7.02 -13.12
C ILE A 90 10.33 -7.72 -12.14
N SER A 91 11.56 -7.23 -12.04
CA SER A 91 12.58 -7.72 -11.11
C SER A 91 13.31 -6.53 -10.46
N ILE A 92 13.92 -6.75 -9.31
CA ILE A 92 14.85 -5.83 -8.64
C ILE A 92 16.32 -6.28 -8.75
N GLY A 93 16.62 -7.35 -9.49
CA GLY A 93 17.98 -7.86 -9.65
C GLY A 93 18.95 -6.86 -10.30
N ASP A 94 18.43 -5.92 -11.10
CA ASP A 94 19.21 -4.82 -11.69
C ASP A 94 19.76 -3.82 -10.64
N ILE A 95 19.19 -3.82 -9.43
CA ILE A 95 19.58 -2.91 -8.34
C ILE A 95 20.06 -3.65 -7.08
N GLU A 96 20.08 -4.98 -7.08
CA GLU A 96 20.54 -5.82 -5.97
C GLU A 96 21.95 -5.47 -5.49
N PRO A 97 22.95 -5.20 -6.36
CA PRO A 97 24.27 -4.76 -5.90
C PRO A 97 24.24 -3.44 -5.12
N LEU A 98 23.30 -2.54 -5.43
CA LEU A 98 23.14 -1.30 -4.68
C LEU A 98 22.49 -1.54 -3.32
N LEU A 99 21.51 -2.43 -3.26
CA LEU A 99 20.80 -2.78 -2.01
C LEU A 99 21.74 -3.39 -0.97
N ASN A 100 22.65 -4.27 -1.40
CA ASN A 100 23.62 -4.94 -0.52
C ASN A 100 24.65 -3.99 0.13
N ASN A 101 24.81 -2.78 -0.40
CA ASN A 101 25.80 -1.80 0.08
C ASN A 101 25.15 -0.62 0.83
N VAL A 102 23.86 -0.72 1.16
CA VAL A 102 23.09 0.33 1.83
C VAL A 102 22.77 -0.12 3.25
N GLU A 103 23.16 0.68 4.24
CA GLU A 103 22.66 0.53 5.60
C GLU A 103 21.14 0.78 5.63
N HIS A 104 20.41 -0.13 6.28
CA HIS A 104 18.96 -0.07 6.42
C HIS A 104 18.55 -0.52 7.83
N GLU A 105 17.36 -0.12 8.24
CA GLU A 105 16.78 -0.44 9.54
C GLU A 105 15.90 -1.69 9.44
N ASP A 106 15.97 -2.55 10.45
CA ASP A 106 15.10 -3.71 10.58
C ASP A 106 13.65 -3.31 10.91
N GLY A 107 12.71 -4.20 10.64
CA GLY A 107 11.29 -4.00 10.94
C GLY A 107 10.54 -3.31 9.81
N THR A 108 9.46 -2.60 10.14
CA THR A 108 8.55 -2.01 9.15
C THR A 108 7.97 -0.68 9.65
N PRO A 109 7.70 0.29 8.75
CA PRO A 109 6.96 1.48 9.13
C PRO A 109 5.45 1.22 9.24
N VAL A 110 4.97 0.02 8.85
CA VAL A 110 3.54 -0.32 8.86
C VAL A 110 3.14 -0.81 10.26
N THR A 111 2.41 0.04 10.98
CA THR A 111 1.76 -0.33 12.25
C THR A 111 0.38 -0.94 12.00
N GLU A 112 -0.21 -1.56 13.03
CA GLU A 112 -1.61 -2.05 12.97
C GLU A 112 -2.60 -0.94 12.59
N VAL A 113 -2.37 0.29 13.05
CA VAL A 113 -3.21 1.44 12.70
C VAL A 113 -3.05 1.79 11.22
N ILE A 114 -1.84 1.80 10.68
CA ILE A 114 -1.60 2.05 9.25
C ILE A 114 -2.22 0.92 8.40
N ALA A 115 -2.06 -0.33 8.82
CA ALA A 115 -2.63 -1.49 8.14
C ALA A 115 -4.17 -1.40 8.06
N ARG A 116 -4.82 -1.04 9.17
CA ARG A 116 -6.26 -0.75 9.20
C ARG A 116 -6.66 0.34 8.22
N GLU A 117 -5.91 1.43 8.14
CA GLU A 117 -6.24 2.52 7.21
C GLU A 117 -6.01 2.13 5.75
N TYR A 118 -5.08 1.23 5.44
CA TYR A 118 -5.01 0.61 4.12
C TYR A 118 -6.24 -0.25 3.82
N ARG A 119 -6.72 -1.07 4.77
CA ARG A 119 -7.99 -1.81 4.61
C ARG A 119 -9.16 -0.86 4.35
N ARG A 120 -9.25 0.26 5.09
CA ARG A 120 -10.27 1.31 4.88
C ARG A 120 -10.18 1.90 3.46
N VAL A 121 -8.98 2.29 3.02
CA VAL A 121 -8.78 2.86 1.68
C VAL A 121 -9.16 1.85 0.60
N LEU A 122 -8.81 0.58 0.76
CA LEU A 122 -9.14 -0.49 -0.19
C LEU A 122 -10.66 -0.71 -0.25
N LEU A 123 -11.34 -0.79 0.90
CA LEU A 123 -12.80 -0.86 0.97
C LEU A 123 -13.47 0.30 0.21
N LEU A 124 -13.00 1.53 0.40
CA LEU A 124 -13.51 2.71 -0.30
C LEU A 124 -13.24 2.69 -1.82
N LYS A 125 -12.21 1.95 -2.23
CA LYS A 125 -11.71 1.84 -3.59
C LYS A 125 -12.43 0.77 -4.41
N ASP A 126 -12.85 -0.32 -3.77
CA ASP A 126 -13.66 -1.38 -4.38
C ASP A 126 -14.49 -2.11 -3.30
N PRO A 127 -15.63 -1.55 -2.91
CA PRO A 127 -16.37 -2.04 -1.75
C PRO A 127 -16.78 -3.51 -1.85
N CYS A 128 -17.26 -3.94 -3.01
CA CYS A 128 -17.78 -5.30 -3.19
C CYS A 128 -16.68 -6.35 -3.27
N TYR A 129 -15.49 -6.00 -3.77
CA TYR A 129 -14.35 -6.90 -3.66
C TYR A 129 -13.89 -7.04 -2.21
N TYR A 130 -13.65 -5.93 -1.52
CA TYR A 130 -12.97 -5.94 -0.23
C TYR A 130 -13.85 -6.32 0.95
N ILE A 131 -15.16 -6.05 0.89
CA ILE A 131 -16.06 -6.46 1.97
C ILE A 131 -16.13 -7.98 2.13
N ASN A 132 -16.00 -8.72 1.02
CA ASN A 132 -15.99 -10.18 1.02
C ASN A 132 -14.62 -10.78 1.41
N LYS A 133 -13.60 -9.94 1.57
CA LYS A 133 -12.24 -10.35 1.98
C LYS A 133 -11.96 -10.05 3.45
N LEU A 134 -12.66 -9.08 4.03
CA LEU A 134 -12.54 -8.73 5.44
C LEU A 134 -13.20 -9.79 6.33
N SER A 135 -12.61 -10.05 7.50
CA SER A 135 -13.33 -10.77 8.55
C SER A 135 -14.45 -9.90 9.13
N THR A 136 -15.40 -10.53 9.83
CA THR A 136 -16.45 -9.81 10.56
C THR A 136 -15.87 -8.79 11.53
N ASP A 137 -14.83 -9.17 12.29
CA ASP A 137 -14.19 -8.29 13.27
C ASP A 137 -13.48 -7.12 12.60
N GLU A 138 -12.81 -7.35 11.47
CA GLU A 138 -12.14 -6.27 10.71
C GLU A 138 -13.17 -5.28 10.13
N LEU A 139 -14.27 -5.79 9.58
CA LEU A 139 -15.33 -4.93 9.08
C LEU A 139 -15.97 -4.11 10.22
N LEU A 140 -16.27 -4.74 11.36
CA LEU A 140 -16.80 -4.05 12.53
C LEU A 140 -15.80 -3.01 13.07
N GLU A 141 -14.49 -3.31 13.08
CA GLU A 141 -13.47 -2.35 13.45
C GLU A 141 -13.51 -1.12 12.53
N LEU A 142 -13.56 -1.32 11.21
CA LEU A 142 -13.64 -0.21 10.25
C LEU A 142 -14.92 0.61 10.42
N LEU A 143 -16.06 -0.04 10.67
CA LEU A 143 -17.35 0.62 10.88
C LEU A 143 -17.43 1.40 12.20
N ASN A 144 -16.69 0.98 13.23
CA ASN A 144 -16.79 1.56 14.58
C ASN A 144 -15.64 2.48 14.96
N THR A 145 -14.68 2.70 14.06
CA THR A 145 -13.54 3.60 14.28
C THR A 145 -13.50 4.74 13.27
N GLU A 146 -13.15 5.93 13.75
CA GLU A 146 -12.87 7.07 12.87
C GLU A 146 -11.54 6.89 12.12
N PRO A 147 -11.41 7.44 10.89
CA PRO A 147 -10.17 7.39 10.14
C PRO A 147 -9.02 8.08 10.88
N VAL A 148 -7.90 7.39 11.03
CA VAL A 148 -6.63 8.02 11.44
C VAL A 148 -5.87 8.46 10.18
N TYR A 149 -5.50 9.73 10.09
CA TYR A 149 -4.98 10.27 8.83
C TYR A 149 -3.47 10.15 8.70
N PHE A 150 -3.02 9.49 7.63
CA PHE A 150 -1.62 9.39 7.24
C PHE A 150 -1.40 10.00 5.86
N ARG A 151 -0.40 10.88 5.75
CA ARG A 151 -0.06 11.58 4.50
C ARG A 151 0.30 10.56 3.42
N GLY A 152 -0.34 10.66 2.26
CA GLY A 152 -0.14 9.75 1.13
C GLY A 152 -0.86 8.40 1.24
N ILE A 153 -1.63 8.17 2.29
CA ILE A 153 -2.52 7.01 2.44
C ILE A 153 -3.97 7.45 2.27
N ASN A 154 -4.49 8.24 3.21
CA ASN A 154 -5.93 8.50 3.35
C ASN A 154 -6.30 9.95 3.70
N THR A 155 -5.37 10.91 3.66
CA THR A 155 -5.68 12.32 3.96
C THR A 155 -6.77 12.92 3.07
N TRP A 156 -6.92 12.41 1.84
CA TRP A 156 -7.96 12.81 0.89
C TRP A 156 -9.38 12.48 1.37
N ILE A 157 -9.56 11.59 2.35
CA ILE A 157 -10.88 11.29 2.94
C ILE A 157 -11.49 12.57 3.52
N ARG A 158 -10.66 13.52 4.00
CA ARG A 158 -11.13 14.81 4.51
C ARG A 158 -11.85 15.64 3.45
N ASP A 159 -11.44 15.51 2.20
CA ASP A 159 -12.00 16.28 1.09
C ASP A 159 -13.35 15.72 0.63
N VAL A 160 -13.69 14.48 1.03
CA VAL A 160 -14.92 13.77 0.69
C VAL A 160 -15.61 13.20 1.94
N TYR A 161 -15.48 13.90 3.07
CA TYR A 161 -15.86 13.35 4.38
C TYR A 161 -17.35 13.04 4.48
N ASP A 162 -18.22 13.90 3.93
CA ASP A 162 -19.67 13.68 3.95
C ASP A 162 -20.05 12.43 3.15
N THR A 163 -19.50 12.27 1.94
CA THR A 163 -19.67 11.06 1.14
C THR A 163 -19.13 9.82 1.86
N TYR A 164 -18.02 9.97 2.58
CA TYR A 164 -17.44 8.88 3.38
C TYR A 164 -18.40 8.45 4.49
N ILE A 165 -18.99 9.39 5.23
CA ILE A 165 -19.95 9.09 6.30
C ILE A 165 -21.21 8.42 5.73
N GLU A 166 -21.74 8.90 4.60
CA GLU A 166 -22.89 8.28 3.93
C GLU A 166 -22.59 6.84 3.50
N PHE A 167 -21.41 6.61 2.92
CA PHE A 167 -20.93 5.28 2.57
C PHE A 167 -20.87 4.35 3.79
N MET A 168 -20.26 4.81 4.89
CA MET A 168 -20.13 4.01 6.11
C MET A 168 -21.50 3.72 6.75
N ASN A 169 -22.43 4.67 6.73
CA ASN A 169 -23.80 4.46 7.20
C ASN A 169 -24.56 3.45 6.34
N THR A 170 -24.36 3.49 5.02
CA THR A 170 -24.95 2.52 4.09
C THR A 170 -24.49 1.10 4.41
N LEU A 171 -23.19 0.92 4.66
CA LEU A 171 -22.62 -0.36 5.09
C LEU A 171 -23.18 -0.82 6.45
N ARG A 172 -23.30 0.07 7.44
CA ARG A 172 -23.91 -0.26 8.75
C ARG A 172 -25.34 -0.77 8.62
N ASN A 173 -26.08 -0.28 7.62
CA ASN A 173 -27.44 -0.71 7.32
C ASN A 173 -27.51 -1.99 6.45
N GLY A 174 -26.39 -2.70 6.26
CA GLY A 174 -26.32 -3.95 5.52
C GLY A 174 -26.37 -3.80 4.00
N ARG A 175 -26.25 -2.58 3.48
CA ARG A 175 -26.21 -2.31 2.04
C ARG A 175 -24.78 -2.09 1.59
N ILE A 176 -24.39 -2.72 0.48
CA ILE A 176 -23.04 -2.63 -0.06
C ILE A 176 -23.08 -1.81 -1.35
N PRO A 177 -22.67 -0.53 -1.32
CA PRO A 177 -22.59 0.26 -2.54
C PRO A 177 -21.38 -0.24 -3.34
N CYS A 178 -21.61 -1.02 -4.41
CA CYS A 178 -20.53 -1.56 -5.26
C CYS A 178 -19.82 -0.50 -6.13
N GLU A 179 -19.78 0.75 -5.69
CA GLU A 179 -19.14 1.85 -6.41
C GLU A 179 -18.02 2.45 -5.55
N SER A 180 -16.91 2.74 -6.21
CA SER A 180 -15.81 3.50 -5.60
C SER A 180 -16.30 4.87 -5.16
N ILE A 181 -15.92 5.31 -3.96
CA ILE A 181 -16.19 6.67 -3.49
C ILE A 181 -15.47 7.74 -4.33
N PHE A 182 -14.41 7.36 -5.03
CA PHE A 182 -13.70 8.26 -5.92
C PHE A 182 -14.52 8.49 -7.20
N PRO A 183 -14.73 9.75 -7.62
CA PRO A 183 -15.34 10.03 -8.91
C PRO A 183 -14.51 9.36 -10.01
N ARG A 184 -15.18 8.72 -10.97
CA ARG A 184 -14.54 8.21 -12.18
C ARG A 184 -13.92 9.42 -12.90
N ARG A 185 -12.59 9.44 -13.01
CA ARG A 185 -11.85 10.42 -13.83
C ARG A 185 -11.91 10.02 -15.30
#